data_AF-I4E5V1-F1
#
_entry.id   AF-I4E5V1-F1
#
_cell.length_a   1.000
_cell.length_b   1.000
_cell.length_c   1.000
_cell.angle_alpha   90.00
_cell.angle_beta   90.00
_cell.angle_gamma   90.00
#
_symmetry.space_group_name_H-M   'P 1'
#
loop_
_entity.id
_entity.type
_entity.pdbx_description
1 polymer ?
#
loop_
_entity_poly.entity_id
_entity_poly.type
_entity_poly.pdbx_seq_one_letter_code
_entity_poly.pdbx_strand_id
1 'polypeptide(L)'
;MERIDLALNLVKERSRLGYSRKNFAEQTGCSAESLRLYESGQVNIPADFLLAAVQLGVDIQFVFTGIHSANLNAVSDDLNKKLDDAIGKSNVENQINGNVSNAVIASSGSVVHQINTQNHVIRTRVDSKPGKEHITLEQASKLQQLVKQVAAAEEIAKRSPKSIRAIWASLNAHCKVPSYKLIALSDYDKAETYLRKWLGRLSNTATSKNNDPDWRKKKYAYIKLNVKQLELEDWLKSYLEKNFSVESLTELSDEDLQKTYAAVSTKKRKK
;
A
#
# COMPACT_ATOMS: atom_id res chain seq x y z
N MET A 1 37.76 28.59 2.46
CA MET A 1 36.70 27.78 1.83
C MET A 1 37.26 26.38 1.68
N GLU A 2 36.66 25.43 2.35
CA GLU A 2 37.08 24.04 2.32
C GLU A 2 36.48 23.34 1.09
N ARG A 3 37.10 22.23 0.65
CA ARG A 3 36.57 21.42 -0.48
C ARG A 3 35.12 20.95 -0.27
N ILE A 4 34.75 20.77 1.00
CA ILE A 4 33.40 20.39 1.41
C ILE A 4 32.39 21.52 1.12
N ASP A 5 32.79 22.79 1.26
CA ASP A 5 31.92 23.94 0.99
C ASP A 5 31.59 24.04 -0.50
N LEU A 6 32.60 23.81 -1.35
CA LEU A 6 32.46 23.78 -2.81
C LEU A 6 31.51 22.65 -3.25
N ALA A 7 31.67 21.46 -2.68
CA ALA A 7 30.82 20.32 -2.93
C ALA A 7 29.36 20.59 -2.52
N LEU A 8 29.16 21.24 -1.37
CA LEU A 8 27.83 21.62 -0.90
C LEU A 8 27.18 22.66 -1.82
N ASN A 9 27.93 23.65 -2.29
CA ASN A 9 27.41 24.67 -3.20
C ASN A 9 27.05 24.08 -4.57
N LEU A 10 27.82 23.10 -5.07
CA LEU A 10 27.45 22.37 -6.28
C LEU A 10 26.14 21.58 -6.12
N VAL A 11 25.91 20.96 -4.96
CA VAL A 11 24.64 20.27 -4.66
C VAL A 11 23.47 21.26 -4.64
N LYS A 12 23.66 22.44 -4.06
CA LYS A 12 22.65 23.51 -4.04
C LYS A 12 22.33 23.97 -5.46
N GLU A 13 23.33 24.20 -6.30
CA GLU A 13 23.10 24.60 -7.70
C GLU A 13 22.40 23.53 -8.52
N ARG A 14 22.83 22.27 -8.40
CA ARG A 14 22.14 21.17 -9.08
C ARG A 14 20.66 21.08 -8.65
N SER A 15 20.41 21.25 -7.35
CA SER A 15 19.05 21.19 -6.80
C SER A 15 18.22 22.41 -7.21
N ARG A 16 18.83 23.61 -7.28
CA ARG A 16 18.20 24.84 -7.78
C ARG A 16 17.74 24.68 -9.21
N LEU A 17 18.54 24.03 -10.05
CA LEU A 17 18.22 23.74 -11.45
C LEU A 17 17.30 22.51 -11.62
N GLY A 18 16.90 21.85 -10.53
CA GLY A 18 15.95 20.74 -10.56
C GLY A 18 16.53 19.41 -11.10
N TYR A 19 17.84 19.30 -11.27
CA TYR A 19 18.45 18.07 -11.79
C TYR A 19 18.58 17.01 -10.69
N SER A 20 18.14 15.78 -10.98
CA SER A 20 18.50 14.61 -10.17
C SER A 20 19.98 14.28 -10.37
N ARG A 21 20.64 13.69 -9.35
CA ARG A 21 22.06 13.30 -9.45
C ARG A 21 22.35 12.42 -10.67
N LYS A 22 21.46 11.47 -10.97
CA LYS A 22 21.61 10.57 -12.12
C LYS A 22 21.55 11.34 -13.45
N ASN A 23 20.54 12.18 -13.62
CA ASN A 23 20.35 12.97 -14.85
C ASN A 23 21.50 13.99 -15.02
N PHE A 24 21.93 14.62 -13.93
CA PHE A 24 23.04 15.56 -13.97
C PHE A 24 24.37 14.90 -14.35
N ALA A 25 24.64 13.69 -13.85
CA ALA A 25 25.81 12.92 -14.25
C ALA A 25 25.78 12.56 -15.75
N GLU A 26 24.64 12.10 -16.25
CA GLU A 26 24.44 11.78 -17.67
C GLU A 26 24.66 13.01 -18.56
N GLN A 27 24.13 14.18 -18.19
CA GLN A 27 24.26 15.40 -18.98
C GLN A 27 25.65 16.04 -18.90
N THR A 28 26.35 15.88 -17.78
CA THR A 28 27.75 16.34 -17.63
C THR A 28 28.77 15.34 -18.17
N GLY A 29 28.33 14.18 -18.67
CA GLY A 29 29.19 13.14 -19.23
C GLY A 29 30.07 12.44 -18.19
N CYS A 30 29.74 12.53 -16.91
CA CYS A 30 30.48 11.86 -15.84
C CYS A 30 29.70 10.67 -15.26
N SER A 31 30.41 9.73 -14.61
CA SER A 31 29.73 8.61 -13.97
C SER A 31 28.97 9.06 -12.72
N ALA A 32 27.86 8.38 -12.39
CA ALA A 32 27.10 8.68 -11.18
C ALA A 32 27.94 8.57 -9.89
N GLU A 33 28.95 7.70 -9.90
CA GLU A 33 29.88 7.54 -8.78
C GLU A 33 30.89 8.71 -8.71
N SER A 34 31.39 9.17 -9.85
CA SER A 34 32.25 10.36 -9.93
C SER A 34 31.53 11.60 -9.39
N LEU A 35 30.27 11.80 -9.80
CA LEU A 35 29.45 12.91 -9.29
C LEU A 35 29.19 12.78 -7.79
N ARG A 36 28.97 11.56 -7.26
CA ARG A 36 28.85 11.33 -5.81
C ARG A 36 30.13 11.74 -5.08
N LEU A 37 31.30 11.40 -5.62
CA LEU A 37 32.59 11.75 -5.03
C LEU A 37 32.83 13.27 -5.05
N TYR A 38 32.42 13.96 -6.11
CA TYR A 38 32.48 15.43 -6.20
C TYR A 38 31.55 16.11 -5.20
N GLU A 39 30.29 15.67 -5.12
CA GLU A 39 29.29 16.21 -4.18
C GLU A 39 29.59 15.88 -2.70
N SER A 40 30.44 14.90 -2.45
CA SER A 40 30.89 14.55 -1.09
C SER A 40 32.20 15.24 -0.69
N GLY A 41 32.85 15.96 -1.62
CA GLY A 41 34.14 16.61 -1.40
C GLY A 41 35.32 15.65 -1.23
N GLN A 42 35.12 14.34 -1.49
CA GLN A 42 36.16 13.31 -1.38
C GLN A 42 37.20 13.39 -2.48
N VAL A 43 36.80 13.85 -3.67
CA VAL A 43 37.67 13.99 -4.84
C VAL A 43 37.54 15.39 -5.42
N ASN A 44 38.64 15.91 -5.97
CA ASN A 44 38.64 17.21 -6.63
C ASN A 44 37.74 17.22 -7.87
N ILE A 45 37.08 18.34 -8.12
CA ILE A 45 36.18 18.49 -9.27
C ILE A 45 37.02 18.89 -10.49
N PRO A 46 37.01 18.12 -11.59
CA PRO A 46 37.79 18.45 -12.77
C PRO A 46 37.20 19.67 -13.50
N ALA A 47 38.06 20.45 -14.14
CA ALA A 47 37.65 21.64 -14.88
C ALA A 47 36.69 21.32 -16.03
N ASP A 48 36.88 20.20 -16.72
CA ASP A 48 36.01 19.75 -17.82
C ASP A 48 34.57 19.50 -17.35
N PHE A 49 34.41 18.96 -16.14
CA PHE A 49 33.08 18.79 -15.54
C PHE A 49 32.43 20.14 -15.21
N LEU A 50 33.19 21.09 -14.69
CA LEU A 50 32.67 22.43 -14.39
C LEU A 50 32.25 23.15 -15.67
N LEU A 51 32.99 22.98 -16.76
CA LEU A 51 32.63 23.51 -18.08
C LEU A 51 31.30 22.92 -18.57
N ALA A 52 31.12 21.60 -18.48
CA ALA A 52 29.86 20.96 -18.81
C ALA A 52 28.70 21.43 -17.91
N ALA A 53 28.97 21.62 -16.62
CA ALA A 53 27.97 22.12 -15.66
C ALA A 53 27.51 23.55 -15.99
N VAL A 54 28.40 24.44 -16.48
CA VAL A 54 28.02 25.79 -16.93
C VAL A 54 27.03 25.75 -18.08
N GLN A 55 27.24 24.85 -19.03
CA GLN A 55 26.33 24.70 -20.17
C GLN A 55 24.92 24.26 -19.72
N LEU A 56 24.82 23.61 -18.55
CA LEU A 56 23.55 23.25 -17.92
C LEU A 56 22.96 24.35 -17.03
N GLY A 57 23.61 25.52 -16.95
CA GLY A 57 23.16 26.68 -16.20
C GLY A 57 23.66 26.77 -14.76
N VAL A 58 24.65 25.97 -14.38
CA VAL A 58 25.28 26.05 -13.05
C VAL A 58 26.13 27.32 -12.94
N ASP A 59 25.89 28.08 -11.88
CA ASP A 59 26.68 29.26 -11.59
C ASP A 59 28.00 28.87 -10.92
N ILE A 60 29.08 28.80 -11.72
CA ILE A 60 30.43 28.52 -11.20
C ILE A 60 30.83 29.54 -10.13
N GLN A 61 30.47 30.82 -10.28
CA GLN A 61 30.82 31.82 -9.28
C GLN A 61 30.20 31.46 -7.93
N PHE A 62 28.94 31.02 -7.92
CA PHE A 62 28.31 30.53 -6.69
C PHE A 62 28.97 29.27 -6.14
N VAL A 63 29.36 28.32 -7.00
CA VAL A 63 30.05 27.10 -6.56
C VAL A 63 31.37 27.44 -5.83
N PHE A 64 32.11 28.44 -6.31
CA PHE A 64 33.41 28.85 -5.75
C PHE A 64 33.37 29.94 -4.69
N THR A 65 32.30 30.73 -4.60
CA THR A 65 32.25 31.90 -3.70
C THR A 65 31.06 31.86 -2.75
N GLY A 66 30.06 31.00 -3.01
CA GLY A 66 28.79 30.99 -2.30
C GLY A 66 27.89 32.19 -2.64
N ILE A 67 28.29 33.05 -3.58
CA ILE A 67 27.59 34.26 -4.00
C ILE A 67 27.21 34.11 -5.48
N HIS A 68 25.94 34.35 -5.80
CA HIS A 68 25.46 34.27 -7.19
C HIS A 68 26.02 35.41 -8.04
N SER A 69 26.33 35.10 -9.29
CA SER A 69 26.73 36.06 -10.31
C SER A 69 25.57 37.02 -10.63
N ALA A 70 25.86 38.32 -10.71
CA ALA A 70 24.87 39.34 -11.08
C ALA A 70 24.34 39.17 -12.53
N ASN A 71 25.08 38.42 -13.36
CA ASN A 71 24.76 38.16 -14.76
C ASN A 71 23.53 37.25 -14.93
N LEU A 72 23.14 36.46 -13.91
CA LEU A 72 21.94 35.62 -13.95
C LEU A 72 20.66 36.46 -14.13
N ASN A 73 20.60 37.66 -13.54
CA ASN A 73 19.42 38.52 -13.64
C ASN A 73 19.29 39.12 -15.04
N ALA A 74 20.39 39.59 -15.64
CA ALA A 74 20.39 40.18 -16.98
C ALA A 74 20.00 39.19 -18.09
N VAL A 75 20.39 37.92 -17.98
CA VAL A 75 20.02 36.86 -18.94
C VAL A 75 18.54 36.46 -18.78
N SER A 76 18.04 36.43 -17.54
CA SER A 76 16.63 36.14 -17.26
C SER A 76 15.71 37.24 -17.83
N ASP A 77 16.11 38.50 -17.71
CA ASP A 77 15.34 39.64 -18.23
C ASP A 77 15.30 39.69 -19.77
N ASP A 78 16.40 39.36 -20.45
CA ASP A 78 16.45 39.31 -21.92
C ASP A 78 15.63 38.13 -22.49
N LEU A 79 15.57 37.01 -21.76
CA LEU A 79 14.75 35.86 -22.13
C LEU A 79 13.25 36.13 -21.90
N ASN A 80 12.89 36.78 -20.80
CA ASN A 80 11.51 37.16 -20.51
C ASN A 80 10.97 38.16 -21.55
N LYS A 81 11.80 39.13 -21.95
CA LYS A 81 11.43 40.11 -22.98
C LYS A 81 11.19 39.46 -24.35
N LYS A 82 12.02 38.49 -24.74
CA LYS A 82 11.83 37.69 -25.96
C LYS A 82 10.58 36.79 -25.91
N LEU A 83 10.20 36.34 -24.71
CA LEU A 83 9.02 35.52 -24.50
C LEU A 83 7.72 36.34 -24.59
N ASP A 84 7.72 37.55 -24.03
CA ASP A 84 6.61 38.51 -24.09
C ASP A 84 6.35 39.00 -25.52
N ASP A 85 7.41 39.14 -26.33
CA ASP A 85 7.29 39.50 -27.76
C ASP A 85 6.74 38.35 -28.63
N ALA A 86 6.93 37.09 -28.21
CA ALA A 86 6.48 35.90 -28.93
C ALA A 86 5.04 35.48 -28.60
N ILE A 87 4.59 35.72 -27.36
CA ILE A 87 3.26 35.34 -26.87
C ILE A 87 2.38 36.59 -26.83
N GLY A 88 1.86 37.00 -27.99
CA GLY A 88 0.90 38.10 -28.07
C GLY A 88 -0.26 37.92 -27.08
N LYS A 89 -0.51 38.96 -26.28
CA LYS A 89 -1.53 39.10 -25.22
C LYS A 89 -2.82 38.27 -25.43
N SER A 90 -2.88 37.08 -24.85
CA SER A 90 -4.16 36.40 -24.57
C SER A 90 -4.01 35.46 -23.39
N ASN A 91 -4.27 35.97 -22.18
CA ASN A 91 -4.38 35.15 -20.97
C ASN A 91 -5.77 34.49 -20.95
N VAL A 92 -5.84 33.22 -21.37
CA VAL A 92 -6.93 32.31 -21.01
C VAL A 92 -6.50 31.62 -19.71
N GLU A 93 -7.04 32.06 -18.57
CA GLU A 93 -6.86 31.38 -17.29
C GLU A 93 -7.73 30.12 -17.25
N ASN A 94 -7.11 28.94 -17.39
CA ASN A 94 -7.77 27.67 -17.09
C ASN A 94 -7.67 27.36 -15.59
N GLN A 95 -8.69 27.73 -14.82
CA GLN A 95 -8.92 27.20 -13.48
C GLN A 95 -9.40 25.74 -13.58
N ILE A 96 -8.59 24.79 -13.10
CA ILE A 96 -9.00 23.38 -12.95
C ILE A 96 -9.17 23.09 -11.46
N ASN A 97 -10.42 22.94 -11.02
CA ASN A 97 -10.76 22.49 -9.66
C ASN A 97 -11.05 20.98 -9.69
N GLY A 98 -10.10 20.17 -9.19
CA GLY A 98 -10.25 18.72 -9.07
C GLY A 98 -9.01 18.06 -8.46
N ASN A 99 -9.20 17.04 -7.62
CA ASN A 99 -8.11 16.28 -7.00
C ASN A 99 -7.45 15.36 -8.04
N VAL A 100 -6.49 15.89 -8.80
CA VAL A 100 -5.76 15.12 -9.81
C VAL A 100 -4.48 14.56 -9.22
N SER A 101 -4.55 13.33 -8.72
CA SER A 101 -3.33 12.55 -8.48
C SER A 101 -2.73 12.20 -9.84
N ASN A 102 -1.53 12.73 -10.11
CA ASN A 102 -0.69 12.50 -11.29
C ASN A 102 -0.81 13.49 -12.48
N ALA A 103 -1.20 14.75 -12.25
CA ALA A 103 -1.06 15.82 -13.27
C ALA A 103 0.22 16.64 -13.06
N VAL A 104 1.01 16.79 -14.13
CA VAL A 104 2.13 17.72 -14.22
C VAL A 104 1.57 19.04 -14.74
N ILE A 105 1.56 20.08 -13.89
CA ILE A 105 1.18 21.44 -14.29
C ILE A 105 2.42 22.08 -14.91
N ALA A 106 2.44 22.17 -16.24
CA ALA A 106 3.55 22.78 -16.98
C ALA A 106 3.08 24.11 -17.59
N SER A 107 3.85 25.17 -17.33
CA SER A 107 3.69 26.50 -17.92
C SER A 107 3.88 26.46 -19.45
N SER A 108 3.22 27.37 -20.16
CA SER A 108 3.29 27.51 -21.62
C SER A 108 4.74 27.63 -22.10
N GLY A 109 5.21 26.62 -22.83
CA GLY A 109 6.58 26.54 -23.38
C GLY A 109 7.45 25.40 -22.82
N SER A 110 7.01 24.72 -21.75
CA SER A 110 7.73 23.56 -21.22
C SER A 110 7.46 22.29 -22.03
N VAL A 111 8.52 21.69 -22.58
CA VAL A 111 8.47 20.36 -23.22
C VAL A 111 8.43 19.31 -22.11
N VAL A 112 7.22 18.88 -21.73
CA VAL A 112 7.04 17.77 -20.79
C VAL A 112 7.38 16.47 -21.51
N HIS A 113 8.59 15.96 -21.31
CA HIS A 113 8.92 14.58 -21.64
C HIS A 113 8.25 13.65 -20.63
N GLN A 114 6.95 13.40 -20.81
CA GLN A 114 6.25 12.34 -20.09
C GLN A 114 6.71 11.00 -20.67
N ILE A 115 7.88 10.54 -20.22
CA ILE A 115 8.41 9.22 -20.54
C ILE A 115 7.54 8.20 -19.82
N ASN A 116 6.39 7.89 -20.41
CA ASN A 116 5.52 6.79 -20.01
C ASN A 116 6.15 5.49 -20.53
N THR A 117 7.22 5.03 -19.89
CA THR A 117 7.79 3.72 -20.18
C THR A 117 6.77 2.69 -19.72
N GLN A 118 5.91 2.25 -20.63
CA GLN A 118 4.99 1.14 -20.37
C GLN A 118 5.85 -0.10 -20.13
N ASN A 119 6.00 -0.48 -18.87
CA ASN A 119 6.71 -1.70 -18.51
C ASN A 119 5.88 -2.89 -19.02
N HIS A 120 6.17 -3.32 -20.25
CA HIS A 120 5.44 -4.38 -20.95
C HIS A 120 5.88 -5.74 -20.40
N VAL A 121 5.41 -6.06 -19.19
CA VAL A 121 5.62 -7.36 -18.57
C VAL A 121 4.63 -8.35 -19.20
N ILE A 122 5.09 -9.11 -20.18
CA ILE A 122 4.34 -10.24 -20.73
C ILE A 122 4.30 -11.32 -19.65
N ARG A 123 3.19 -11.37 -18.90
CA ARG A 123 2.90 -12.50 -18.04
C ARG A 123 2.20 -13.56 -18.88
N THR A 124 2.95 -14.58 -19.30
CA THR A 124 2.38 -15.80 -19.87
C THR A 124 1.48 -16.43 -18.81
N ARG A 125 0.17 -16.19 -18.90
CA ARG A 125 -0.82 -16.88 -18.09
C ARG A 125 -1.10 -18.20 -18.79
N VAL A 126 -0.61 -19.29 -18.22
CA VAL A 126 -1.06 -20.62 -18.60
C VAL A 126 -2.51 -20.74 -18.13
N ASP A 127 -3.44 -20.65 -19.08
CA ASP A 127 -4.85 -20.97 -18.84
C ASP A 127 -4.98 -22.47 -18.59
N SER A 128 -4.72 -22.83 -17.35
CA SER A 128 -5.07 -24.14 -16.82
C SER A 128 -6.58 -24.18 -16.71
N LYS A 129 -7.22 -24.66 -17.79
CA LYS A 129 -8.64 -25.02 -17.77
C LYS A 129 -8.83 -25.95 -16.57
N PRO A 130 -9.67 -25.62 -15.59
CA PRO A 130 -9.96 -26.53 -14.49
C PRO A 130 -10.55 -27.80 -15.12
N GLY A 131 -9.76 -28.86 -15.19
CA GLY A 131 -10.25 -30.19 -15.54
C GLY A 131 -11.18 -30.74 -14.46
N LYS A 132 -11.75 -31.93 -14.71
CA LYS A 132 -12.64 -32.63 -13.77
C LYS A 132 -12.03 -32.91 -12.39
N GLU A 133 -10.72 -32.73 -12.23
CA GLU A 133 -9.95 -33.01 -11.01
C GLU A 133 -9.90 -31.84 -10.02
N HIS A 134 -10.31 -30.64 -10.44
CA HIS A 134 -10.24 -29.43 -9.61
C HIS A 134 -11.59 -29.08 -8.99
N ILE A 135 -11.54 -28.15 -8.01
CA ILE A 135 -12.75 -27.64 -7.36
C ILE A 135 -13.79 -27.15 -8.36
N THR A 136 -15.05 -27.41 -8.04
CA THR A 136 -16.19 -26.94 -8.83
C THR A 136 -16.29 -25.40 -8.77
N LEU A 137 -17.02 -24.80 -9.71
CA LEU A 137 -17.27 -23.36 -9.73
C LEU A 137 -18.00 -22.89 -8.46
N GLU A 138 -18.93 -23.69 -7.93
CA GLU A 138 -19.65 -23.40 -6.70
C GLU A 138 -18.72 -23.38 -5.48
N GLN A 139 -17.86 -24.39 -5.37
CA GLN A 139 -16.82 -24.45 -4.34
C GLN A 139 -15.84 -23.27 -4.44
N ALA A 140 -15.43 -22.91 -5.66
CA ALA A 140 -14.58 -21.75 -5.90
C ALA A 140 -15.25 -20.45 -5.45
N SER A 141 -16.55 -20.27 -5.76
CA SER A 141 -17.35 -19.13 -5.31
C SER A 141 -17.43 -19.07 -3.78
N LYS A 142 -17.64 -20.22 -3.12
CA LYS A 142 -17.66 -20.31 -1.65
C LYS A 142 -16.32 -19.91 -1.03
N LEU A 143 -15.19 -20.34 -1.61
CA LEU A 143 -13.86 -19.89 -1.18
C LEU A 143 -13.69 -18.38 -1.37
N GLN A 144 -14.17 -17.80 -2.48
CA GLN A 144 -14.14 -16.35 -2.69
C GLN A 144 -14.92 -15.59 -1.62
N GLN A 145 -16.12 -16.08 -1.26
CA GLN A 145 -16.92 -15.49 -0.18
C GLN A 145 -16.19 -15.56 1.16
N LEU A 146 -15.59 -16.71 1.50
CA LEU A 146 -14.80 -16.87 2.72
C LEU A 146 -13.58 -15.93 2.75
N VAL A 147 -12.87 -15.76 1.63
CA VAL A 147 -11.75 -14.82 1.56
C VAL A 147 -12.20 -13.37 1.77
N LYS A 148 -13.34 -12.97 1.19
CA LYS A 148 -13.92 -11.63 1.43
C LYS A 148 -14.28 -11.43 2.90
N GLN A 149 -14.86 -12.44 3.55
CA GLN A 149 -15.17 -12.40 4.98
C GLN A 149 -13.90 -12.27 5.83
N VAL A 150 -12.83 -13.00 5.49
CA VAL A 150 -11.54 -12.89 6.18
C VAL A 150 -10.93 -11.51 5.99
N ALA A 151 -11.02 -10.91 4.79
CA ALA A 151 -10.52 -9.56 4.55
C ALA A 151 -11.25 -8.51 5.40
N ALA A 152 -12.59 -8.57 5.44
CA ALA A 152 -13.38 -7.70 6.31
C ALA A 152 -13.06 -7.89 7.80
N ALA A 153 -12.85 -9.15 8.22
CA ALA A 153 -12.45 -9.44 9.59
C ALA A 153 -11.02 -8.95 9.92
N GLU A 154 -10.08 -9.03 8.98
CA GLU A 154 -8.71 -8.48 9.14
C GLU A 154 -8.75 -6.96 9.32
N GLU A 155 -9.57 -6.26 8.55
CA GLU A 155 -9.72 -4.81 8.60
C GLU A 155 -10.22 -4.32 9.98
N ILE A 156 -11.16 -5.04 10.57
CA ILE A 156 -11.68 -4.73 11.91
C ILE A 156 -10.65 -5.11 13.00
N ALA A 157 -9.98 -6.25 12.83
CA ALA A 157 -9.13 -6.84 13.86
C ALA A 157 -7.72 -6.23 13.96
N LYS A 158 -7.15 -5.73 12.85
CA LYS A 158 -5.74 -5.32 12.79
C LYS A 158 -5.56 -3.94 12.20
N ARG A 159 -4.58 -3.21 12.74
CA ARG A 159 -4.13 -1.92 12.20
C ARG A 159 -3.54 -2.01 10.79
N SER A 160 -2.91 -3.14 10.46
CA SER A 160 -2.34 -3.42 9.13
C SER A 160 -2.99 -4.66 8.51
N PRO A 161 -4.19 -4.52 7.93
CA PRO A 161 -4.91 -5.65 7.37
C PRO A 161 -4.21 -6.24 6.16
N LYS A 162 -4.30 -7.56 6.01
CA LYS A 162 -3.81 -8.24 4.81
C LYS A 162 -4.76 -7.98 3.64
N SER A 163 -4.19 -7.60 2.49
CA SER A 163 -4.97 -7.47 1.26
C SER A 163 -5.54 -8.81 0.81
N ILE A 164 -6.65 -8.78 0.07
CA ILE A 164 -7.28 -9.98 -0.53
C ILE A 164 -6.24 -10.82 -1.30
N ARG A 165 -5.31 -10.16 -2.00
CA ARG A 165 -4.22 -10.82 -2.72
C ARG A 165 -3.28 -11.60 -1.79
N ALA A 166 -2.94 -11.05 -0.63
CA ALA A 166 -2.10 -11.72 0.36
C ALA A 166 -2.83 -12.91 1.01
N ILE A 167 -4.16 -12.81 1.21
CA ILE A 167 -4.99 -13.91 1.69
C ILE A 167 -5.01 -15.05 0.66
N TRP A 168 -5.18 -14.75 -0.63
CA TRP A 168 -5.05 -15.76 -1.69
C TRP A 168 -3.66 -16.38 -1.74
N ALA A 169 -2.59 -15.57 -1.64
CA ALA A 169 -1.22 -16.09 -1.66
C ALA A 169 -0.97 -17.10 -0.53
N SER A 170 -1.49 -16.81 0.68
CA SER A 170 -1.36 -17.72 1.82
C SER A 170 -2.24 -18.98 1.70
N LEU A 171 -3.46 -18.87 1.17
CA LEU A 171 -4.30 -20.03 0.89
C LEU A 171 -3.67 -20.95 -0.16
N ASN A 172 -3.18 -20.37 -1.25
CA ASN A 172 -2.52 -21.08 -2.35
C ASN A 172 -1.27 -21.80 -1.84
N ALA A 173 -0.45 -21.14 -1.02
CA ALA A 173 0.71 -21.75 -0.37
C ALA A 173 0.32 -22.91 0.55
N HIS A 174 -0.77 -22.77 1.33
CA HIS A 174 -1.26 -23.83 2.22
C HIS A 174 -1.75 -25.07 1.45
N CYS A 175 -2.35 -24.86 0.27
CA CYS A 175 -2.79 -25.93 -0.62
C CYS A 175 -1.68 -26.39 -1.59
N LYS A 176 -0.48 -25.78 -1.54
CA LYS A 176 0.66 -26.06 -2.43
C LYS A 176 0.32 -25.93 -3.93
N VAL A 177 -0.53 -24.97 -4.27
CA VAL A 177 -0.95 -24.68 -5.65
C VAL A 177 -0.59 -23.26 -6.05
N PRO A 178 -0.37 -22.97 -7.33
CA PRO A 178 -0.10 -21.60 -7.78
C PRO A 178 -1.37 -20.73 -7.80
N SER A 179 -2.56 -21.33 -7.97
CA SER A 179 -3.84 -20.65 -8.03
C SER A 179 -4.93 -21.46 -7.34
N TYR A 180 -5.88 -20.80 -6.68
CA TYR A 180 -6.99 -21.48 -6.01
C TYR A 180 -7.87 -22.28 -6.97
N LYS A 181 -7.92 -21.89 -8.25
CA LYS A 181 -8.65 -22.62 -9.30
C LYS A 181 -8.07 -24.00 -9.58
N LEU A 182 -6.84 -24.25 -9.15
CA LEU A 182 -6.11 -25.50 -9.32
C LEU A 182 -6.10 -26.36 -8.05
N ILE A 183 -6.84 -25.96 -7.01
CA ILE A 183 -7.04 -26.80 -5.84
C ILE A 183 -7.77 -28.07 -6.30
N ALA A 184 -7.24 -29.23 -5.92
CA ALA A 184 -7.87 -30.52 -6.18
C ALA A 184 -9.18 -30.63 -5.42
N LEU A 185 -10.16 -31.37 -5.95
CA LEU A 185 -11.46 -31.55 -5.30
C LEU A 185 -11.32 -32.10 -3.87
N SER A 186 -10.38 -33.01 -3.64
CA SER A 186 -10.08 -33.60 -2.33
C SER A 186 -9.50 -32.60 -1.31
N ASP A 187 -8.83 -31.55 -1.79
CA ASP A 187 -8.21 -30.52 -0.94
C ASP A 187 -9.18 -29.35 -0.63
N TYR A 188 -10.41 -29.39 -1.15
CA TYR A 188 -11.41 -28.36 -0.89
C TYR A 188 -11.70 -28.19 0.61
N ASP A 189 -11.93 -29.28 1.34
CA ASP A 189 -12.25 -29.23 2.77
C ASP A 189 -11.10 -28.67 3.59
N LYS A 190 -9.86 -28.96 3.17
CA LYS A 190 -8.64 -28.42 3.76
C LYS A 190 -8.55 -26.91 3.54
N ALA A 191 -8.86 -26.43 2.33
CA ALA A 191 -8.89 -25.01 2.01
C ALA A 191 -9.98 -24.26 2.80
N GLU A 192 -11.21 -24.79 2.82
CA GLU A 192 -12.33 -24.23 3.57
C GLU A 192 -12.02 -24.17 5.07
N THR A 193 -11.51 -25.27 5.63
CA THR A 193 -11.15 -25.35 7.05
C THR A 193 -10.07 -24.34 7.42
N TYR A 194 -9.07 -24.13 6.56
CA TYR A 194 -8.03 -23.14 6.77
C TYR A 194 -8.60 -21.72 6.89
N LEU A 195 -9.44 -21.31 5.92
CA LEU A 195 -10.09 -19.99 5.94
C LEU A 195 -11.01 -19.82 7.15
N ARG A 196 -11.79 -20.84 7.49
CA ARG A 196 -12.66 -20.82 8.69
C ARG A 196 -11.86 -20.69 9.99
N LYS A 197 -10.75 -21.42 10.11
CA LYS A 197 -9.85 -21.30 11.27
C LYS A 197 -9.25 -19.89 11.34
N TRP A 198 -8.91 -19.29 10.20
CA TRP A 198 -8.40 -17.92 10.16
C TRP A 198 -9.47 -16.92 10.64
N LEU A 199 -10.69 -17.01 10.09
CA LEU A 199 -11.82 -16.19 10.53
C LEU A 199 -12.06 -16.32 12.05
N GLY A 200 -12.02 -17.56 12.56
CA GLY A 200 -12.17 -17.84 13.99
C GLY A 200 -11.10 -17.14 14.84
N ARG A 201 -9.83 -17.20 14.43
CA ARG A 201 -8.73 -16.50 15.13
C ARG A 201 -8.94 -14.99 15.16
N LEU A 202 -9.35 -14.39 14.04
CA LEU A 202 -9.59 -12.95 13.95
C LEU A 202 -10.77 -12.53 14.82
N SER A 203 -11.89 -13.24 14.74
CA SER A 203 -13.10 -12.96 15.52
C SER A 203 -12.90 -13.04 17.04
N ASN A 204 -11.83 -13.72 17.48
CA ASN A 204 -11.49 -13.91 18.88
C ASN A 204 -10.41 -12.95 19.39
N THR A 205 -9.94 -12.01 18.55
CA THR A 205 -8.99 -10.99 18.98
C THR A 205 -9.67 -9.94 19.87
N ALA A 206 -8.92 -9.39 20.82
CA ALA A 206 -9.41 -8.32 21.70
C ALA A 206 -9.86 -7.08 20.89
N THR A 207 -9.17 -6.78 19.79
CA THR A 207 -9.49 -5.67 18.91
C THR A 207 -10.82 -5.87 18.19
N SER A 208 -11.11 -7.08 17.71
CA SER A 208 -12.42 -7.37 17.11
C SER A 208 -13.58 -7.24 18.11
N LYS A 209 -13.36 -7.56 19.39
CA LYS A 209 -14.39 -7.37 20.43
C LYS A 209 -14.80 -5.90 20.56
N ASN A 210 -13.83 -4.99 20.48
CA ASN A 210 -14.07 -3.56 20.69
C ASN A 210 -14.54 -2.83 19.43
N ASN A 211 -14.11 -3.28 18.25
CA ASN A 211 -14.33 -2.57 16.99
C ASN A 211 -15.48 -3.14 16.14
N ASP A 212 -15.96 -4.36 16.37
CA ASP A 212 -17.06 -4.96 15.60
C ASP A 212 -18.41 -4.64 16.27
N PRO A 213 -19.23 -3.73 15.71
CA PRO A 213 -20.52 -3.36 16.29
C PRO A 213 -21.51 -4.52 16.33
N ASP A 214 -21.33 -5.53 15.47
CA ASP A 214 -22.20 -6.71 15.41
C ASP A 214 -21.62 -7.91 16.16
N TRP A 215 -20.49 -7.75 16.86
CA TRP A 215 -19.86 -8.84 17.62
C TRP A 215 -20.86 -9.54 18.54
N ARG A 216 -21.61 -8.74 19.31
CA ARG A 216 -22.59 -9.23 20.28
C ARG A 216 -23.74 -9.98 19.62
N LYS A 217 -24.26 -9.46 18.51
CA LYS A 217 -25.32 -10.11 17.72
C LYS A 217 -24.85 -11.45 17.16
N LYS A 218 -23.63 -11.53 16.63
CA LYS A 218 -23.03 -12.77 16.13
C LYS A 218 -22.91 -13.83 17.23
N LYS A 219 -22.54 -13.43 18.45
CA LYS A 219 -22.46 -14.32 19.61
C LYS A 219 -23.83 -14.84 20.04
N TYR A 220 -24.82 -13.96 20.14
CA TYR A 220 -26.19 -14.38 20.42
C TYR A 220 -26.73 -15.35 19.37
N ALA A 221 -26.55 -15.05 18.09
CA ALA A 221 -27.00 -15.91 17.00
C ALA A 221 -26.38 -17.31 17.12
N TYR A 222 -25.07 -17.39 17.38
CA TYR A 222 -24.40 -18.67 17.58
C TYR A 222 -24.95 -19.43 18.80
N ILE A 223 -25.07 -18.78 19.95
CA ILE A 223 -25.57 -19.42 21.18
C ILE A 223 -26.98 -19.94 20.95
N LYS A 224 -27.90 -19.08 20.48
CA LYS A 224 -29.30 -19.46 20.22
C LYS A 224 -29.42 -20.59 19.21
N LEU A 225 -28.67 -20.52 18.11
CA LEU A 225 -28.71 -21.56 17.06
C LEU A 225 -28.28 -22.93 17.61
N ASN A 226 -27.12 -23.00 18.29
CA ASN A 226 -26.60 -24.28 18.76
C ASN A 226 -27.36 -24.82 19.97
N VAL A 227 -27.85 -23.94 20.85
CA VAL A 227 -28.67 -24.35 22.00
C VAL A 227 -29.99 -24.93 21.53
N LYS A 228 -30.64 -24.32 20.53
CA LYS A 228 -31.84 -24.85 19.90
C LYS A 228 -31.58 -26.17 19.17
N GLN A 229 -30.50 -26.25 18.39
CA GLN A 229 -30.17 -27.46 17.62
C GLN A 229 -29.84 -28.68 18.51
N LEU A 230 -29.26 -28.45 19.69
CA LEU A 230 -28.82 -29.51 20.60
C LEU A 230 -29.75 -29.71 21.80
N GLU A 231 -30.87 -29.00 21.84
CA GLU A 231 -31.86 -29.00 22.93
C GLU A 231 -31.21 -28.75 24.31
N LEU A 232 -30.38 -27.71 24.40
CA LEU A 232 -29.59 -27.37 25.59
C LEU A 232 -30.15 -26.16 26.38
N GLU A 233 -31.43 -25.84 26.20
CA GLU A 233 -32.03 -24.63 26.76
C GLU A 233 -32.00 -24.63 28.30
N ASP A 234 -32.37 -25.75 28.93
CA ASP A 234 -32.34 -25.89 30.38
C ASP A 234 -30.91 -25.81 30.93
N TRP A 235 -29.96 -26.45 30.23
CA TRP A 235 -28.55 -26.38 30.61
C TRP A 235 -28.01 -24.94 30.53
N LEU A 236 -28.41 -24.17 29.52
CA LEU A 236 -27.99 -22.77 29.39
C LEU A 236 -28.54 -21.94 30.54
N LYS A 237 -29.82 -22.07 30.89
CA LYS A 237 -30.43 -21.35 32.01
C LYS A 237 -29.70 -21.65 33.32
N SER A 238 -29.52 -22.93 33.65
CA SER A 238 -28.78 -23.32 34.86
C SER A 238 -27.32 -22.83 34.85
N TYR A 239 -26.69 -22.75 33.67
CA TYR A 239 -25.32 -22.22 33.55
C TYR A 239 -25.28 -20.70 33.80
N LEU A 240 -26.24 -19.94 33.29
CA LEU A 240 -26.31 -18.49 33.47
C LEU A 240 -26.58 -18.10 34.93
N GLU A 241 -27.54 -18.76 35.57
CA GLU A 241 -27.85 -18.56 36.99
C GLU A 241 -26.64 -18.89 37.87
N LYS A 242 -25.99 -20.04 37.64
CA LYS A 242 -24.87 -20.50 38.49
C LYS A 242 -23.61 -19.65 38.38
N ASN A 243 -23.27 -19.16 37.18
CA ASN A 243 -21.99 -18.47 36.96
C ASN A 243 -22.11 -16.95 36.99
N PHE A 244 -23.28 -16.40 36.66
CA PHE A 244 -23.47 -14.96 36.50
C PHE A 244 -24.68 -14.41 37.27
N SER A 245 -25.50 -15.28 37.87
CA SER A 245 -26.73 -14.88 38.58
C SER A 245 -27.71 -14.08 37.71
N VAL A 246 -27.75 -14.36 36.40
CA VAL A 246 -28.64 -13.71 35.43
C VAL A 246 -29.56 -14.72 34.77
N GLU A 247 -30.79 -14.29 34.45
CA GLU A 247 -31.80 -15.14 33.80
C GLU A 247 -31.71 -15.07 32.27
N SER A 248 -31.19 -13.96 31.73
CA SER A 248 -31.18 -13.69 30.30
C SER A 248 -29.80 -13.39 29.74
N LEU A 249 -29.57 -13.84 28.49
CA LEU A 249 -28.38 -13.50 27.71
C LEU A 249 -28.20 -11.98 27.52
N THR A 250 -29.28 -11.20 27.59
CA THR A 250 -29.25 -9.74 27.37
C THR A 250 -28.51 -8.99 28.47
N GLU A 251 -28.47 -9.53 29.67
CA GLU A 251 -27.93 -8.88 30.88
C GLU A 251 -26.43 -9.10 31.06
N LEU A 252 -25.83 -9.98 30.27
CA LEU A 252 -24.40 -10.33 30.38
C LEU A 252 -23.49 -9.15 30.03
N SER A 253 -22.33 -9.04 30.66
CA SER A 253 -21.24 -8.22 30.12
C SER A 253 -20.70 -8.84 28.82
N ASP A 254 -19.94 -8.08 28.01
CA ASP A 254 -19.31 -8.66 26.81
C ASP A 254 -18.29 -9.76 27.17
N GLU A 255 -17.69 -9.71 28.35
CA GLU A 255 -16.78 -10.75 28.84
C GLU A 255 -17.52 -12.02 29.20
N ASP A 256 -18.65 -11.89 29.89
CA ASP A 256 -19.45 -13.04 30.33
C ASP A 256 -20.21 -13.67 29.16
N LEU A 257 -20.61 -12.88 28.17
CA LEU A 257 -21.13 -13.39 26.91
C LEU A 257 -20.08 -14.23 26.16
N GLN A 258 -18.82 -13.79 26.16
CA GLN A 258 -17.72 -14.55 25.56
C GLN A 258 -17.44 -15.86 26.31
N LYS A 259 -17.48 -15.86 27.66
CA LYS A 259 -17.37 -17.08 28.47
C LYS A 259 -18.51 -18.05 28.17
N THR A 260 -19.74 -17.54 28.09
CA THR A 260 -20.94 -18.33 27.74
C THR A 260 -20.81 -18.94 26.35
N TYR A 261 -20.38 -18.16 25.37
CA TYR A 261 -20.08 -18.65 24.02
C TYR A 261 -19.04 -19.80 24.03
N ALA A 262 -17.96 -19.66 24.79
CA ALA A 262 -16.92 -20.70 24.90
C ALA A 262 -17.45 -21.99 25.57
N ALA A 263 -18.29 -21.85 26.60
CA ALA A 263 -18.93 -22.98 27.27
C ALA A 263 -19.87 -23.75 26.32
N VAL A 264 -20.74 -23.05 25.58
CA VAL A 264 -21.63 -23.64 24.57
C VAL A 264 -20.82 -24.34 23.48
N SER A 265 -19.76 -23.72 22.98
CA SER A 265 -18.86 -24.31 21.98
C SER A 265 -18.19 -25.60 22.48
N THR A 266 -17.75 -25.61 23.73
CA THR A 266 -17.15 -26.80 24.35
C THR A 266 -18.17 -27.92 24.53
N LYS A 267 -19.40 -27.57 24.95
CA LYS A 267 -20.50 -28.52 25.11
C LYS A 267 -20.87 -29.16 23.78
N LYS A 268 -20.93 -28.37 22.70
CA LYS A 268 -21.17 -28.87 21.34
C LYS A 268 -20.13 -29.89 20.88
N ARG A 269 -18.85 -29.72 21.23
CA ARG A 269 -17.78 -30.68 20.85
C ARG A 269 -17.84 -32.01 21.61
N LYS A 270 -18.54 -32.05 22.75
CA LYS A 270 -18.64 -33.23 23.63
C LYS A 270 -19.87 -34.11 23.34
N LYS A 271 -20.88 -33.57 22.64
CA LYS A 271 -21.99 -34.34 22.07
C LYS A 271 -21.57 -34.81 20.68
#